data_AF-M6JTW0-F1
#
_entry.id   AF-M6JTW0-F1
#
_cell.length_a   1.000
_cell.length_b   1.000
_cell.length_c   1.000
_cell.angle_alpha   90.00
_cell.angle_beta   90.00
_cell.angle_gamma   90.00
#
_symmetry.space_group_name_H-M   'P 1'
#
loop_
_entity.id
_entity.type
_entity.pdbx_description
1 polymer ?
#
loop_
_entity_poly.entity_id
_entity_poly.type
_entity_poly.pdbx_seq_one_letter_code
_entity_poly.pdbx_strand_id
1 'polypeptide(L)'
;MTGYPLYRYLKSLGVNCTIVAPGKILRQNSDKIKTDKRDAIKLAKLLRSGELESIHVPSEEDEAVRDYLRSRDNLRLDLGRNRQRLMKFLLRKDIRTCPKRNSMTLLSKDRSVRFWDTL
;
A
#
# COMPACT_ATOMS: atom_id res chain seq x y z
N MET A 1 1.61 1.48 -9.45
CA MET A 1 2.47 1.32 -10.63
C MET A 1 3.41 2.49 -10.68
N THR A 2 4.68 2.27 -10.37
CA THR A 2 5.73 3.30 -10.38
C THR A 2 6.28 3.43 -11.81
N GLY A 3 6.43 4.65 -12.31
CA GLY A 3 6.91 4.92 -13.69
C GLY A 3 8.42 4.76 -13.89
N TYR A 4 9.14 4.17 -12.93
CA TYR A 4 10.60 4.04 -12.94
C TYR A 4 11.14 3.06 -13.97
N PRO A 5 10.49 1.92 -14.27
CA PRO A 5 10.95 1.02 -15.34
C PRO A 5 11.01 1.70 -16.71
N LEU A 6 10.02 2.55 -17.02
CA LEU A 6 9.99 3.31 -18.27
C LEU A 6 11.15 4.30 -18.37
N TYR A 7 11.49 4.97 -17.27
CA TYR A 7 12.64 5.87 -17.22
C TYR A 7 13.95 5.12 -17.46
N ARG A 8 14.14 3.94 -16.86
CA ARG A 8 15.36 3.12 -17.08
C ARG A 8 15.45 2.65 -18.54
N TYR A 9 14.34 2.23 -19.12
CA TYR A 9 14.28 1.84 -20.54
C TYR A 9 14.67 2.99 -21.47
N LEU A 10 14.09 4.18 -21.28
CA LEU A 10 14.42 5.35 -22.09
C LEU A 10 15.87 5.81 -21.90
N LYS A 11 16.39 5.72 -20.68
CA LYS A 11 17.80 5.99 -20.38
C LYS A 11 18.74 4.99 -21.07
N SER A 12 18.37 3.71 -21.14
CA SER A 12 19.13 2.67 -21.85
C SER A 12 19.21 2.93 -23.36
N LEU A 13 18.19 3.60 -23.92
CA LEU A 13 18.13 4.02 -25.32
C LEU A 13 18.88 5.33 -25.59
N GLY A 14 19.51 5.94 -24.58
CA GLY A 14 20.21 7.22 -24.71
C GLY A 14 19.28 8.45 -24.77
N VAL A 15 18.00 8.28 -24.44
CA VAL A 15 17.04 9.40 -24.39
C VAL A 15 17.16 10.11 -23.06
N ASN A 16 17.38 11.43 -23.10
CA ASN A 16 17.34 12.28 -21.92
C ASN A 16 15.90 12.40 -21.41
N CYS A 17 15.62 11.71 -20.30
CA CYS A 17 14.34 11.78 -19.60
C CYS A 17 14.56 12.32 -18.19
N THR A 18 13.65 13.17 -17.72
CA THR A 18 13.69 13.74 -16.36
C THR A 18 12.38 13.43 -15.67
N ILE A 19 12.44 12.79 -14.49
CA ILE A 19 11.25 12.54 -13.68
C ILE A 19 11.03 13.72 -12.74
N VAL A 20 9.85 14.31 -12.81
CA VAL A 20 9.46 15.45 -11.97
C VAL A 20 8.25 15.09 -11.12
N ALA A 21 8.25 15.50 -9.85
CA ALA A 21 7.12 15.25 -8.97
C ALA A 21 5.96 16.19 -9.35
N PRO A 22 4.71 15.68 -9.44
CA PRO A 22 3.57 16.56 -9.71
C PRO A 22 3.42 17.67 -8.67
N GLY A 23 3.81 17.42 -7.42
CA GLY A 23 3.78 18.43 -6.34
C GLY A 23 4.85 19.51 -6.43
N LYS A 24 5.92 19.30 -7.22
CA LYS A 24 6.97 20.31 -7.44
C LYS A 24 6.67 21.22 -8.63
N ILE A 25 5.65 20.91 -9.42
CA ILE A 25 5.24 21.74 -10.55
C ILE A 25 4.31 22.82 -10.02
N LEU A 26 4.73 24.08 -10.08
CA LEU A 26 3.91 25.24 -9.73
C LEU A 26 2.66 25.27 -10.63
N ARG A 27 1.50 24.92 -10.08
CA ARG A 27 0.19 25.10 -10.72
C ARG A 27 -0.45 26.39 -10.22
N GLN A 28 -0.94 27.20 -11.16
CA GLN A 28 -1.77 28.34 -10.82
C GLN A 28 -3.17 27.82 -10.48
N ASN A 29 -3.76 28.33 -9.41
CA ASN A 29 -5.08 27.91 -8.93
C ASN A 29 -6.22 28.19 -9.93
N SER A 30 -5.97 29.01 -10.96
CA SER A 30 -6.93 29.33 -12.03
C SER A 30 -6.98 28.28 -13.15
N ASP A 31 -6.00 27.37 -13.25
CA ASP A 31 -5.98 26.29 -14.25
C ASP A 31 -6.98 25.18 -13.87
N LYS A 32 -8.26 25.43 -14.11
CA LYS A 32 -9.36 24.49 -13.83
C LYS A 32 -9.45 23.33 -14.83
N ILE A 33 -8.91 23.50 -16.04
CA ILE A 33 -9.04 22.50 -17.12
C ILE A 33 -7.66 22.00 -17.53
N LYS A 34 -7.38 20.76 -17.14
CA LYS A 34 -6.20 20.03 -17.61
C LYS A 34 -6.36 19.76 -19.10
N THR A 35 -5.44 20.29 -19.91
CA THR A 35 -5.33 19.98 -21.33
C THR A 35 -3.88 19.64 -21.64
N ASP A 36 -3.66 18.50 -22.30
CA ASP A 36 -2.30 17.99 -22.52
C ASP A 36 -1.42 18.97 -23.31
N LYS A 37 -2.02 19.75 -24.22
CA LYS A 37 -1.33 20.82 -24.96
C LYS A 37 -0.79 21.92 -24.04
N ARG A 38 -1.59 22.42 -23.09
CA ARG A 38 -1.16 23.49 -22.18
C ARG A 38 -0.14 22.97 -21.17
N ASP A 39 -0.36 21.76 -20.65
CA ASP A 39 0.59 21.11 -19.74
C ASP A 39 1.94 20.87 -20.43
N ALA A 40 1.97 20.42 -21.68
CA ALA A 40 3.21 20.22 -22.44
C ALA A 40 3.98 21.54 -22.67
N ILE A 41 3.28 22.62 -23.05
CA ILE A 41 3.90 23.95 -23.23
C ILE A 41 4.47 24.45 -21.89
N LYS A 42 3.74 24.27 -20.80
CA LYS A 42 4.17 24.68 -19.46
C LYS A 42 5.41 23.92 -19.00
N LEU A 43 5.40 22.60 -19.15
CA LEU A 43 6.57 21.76 -18.85
C LEU A 43 7.77 22.13 -19.71
N ALA A 44 7.57 22.39 -21.01
CA ALA A 44 8.66 22.83 -21.89
C ALA A 44 9.24 24.20 -21.48
N LYS A 45 8.41 25.13 -20.99
CA LYS A 45 8.88 26.42 -20.46
C LYS A 45 9.70 26.22 -19.18
N LEU A 46 9.20 25.43 -18.23
CA LEU A 46 9.89 25.13 -16.96
C LEU A 46 11.20 24.35 -17.18
N LEU A 47 11.23 23.46 -18.19
CA LEU A 47 12.45 22.74 -18.56
C LEU A 47 13.50 23.68 -19.14
N ARG A 48 13.08 24.65 -19.97
CA ARG A 48 13.98 25.66 -20.53
C ARG A 48 14.53 26.63 -19.48
N SER A 49 13.75 26.97 -18.45
CA SER A 49 14.22 27.84 -17.36
C SER A 49 15.08 27.10 -16.33
N GLY A 50 15.18 25.77 -16.41
CA GLY A 50 15.93 24.96 -15.45
C GLY A 50 15.26 24.84 -14.08
N GLU A 51 14.00 25.29 -13.95
CA GLU A 51 13.25 25.27 -12.69
C GLU A 51 12.67 23.88 -12.35
N LEU A 52 12.77 22.91 -13.27
CA LEU A 52 12.31 21.54 -13.02
C LEU A 52 13.36 20.76 -12.22
N GLU A 53 13.10 20.60 -10.93
CA GLU A 53 13.92 19.75 -10.07
C GLU A 53 13.60 18.26 -10.33
N SER A 54 14.62 17.51 -10.78
CA SER A 54 14.50 16.07 -10.96
C SER A 54 14.38 15.36 -9.62
N ILE A 55 13.47 14.37 -9.51
CA ILE A 55 13.44 13.49 -8.35
C ILE A 55 14.55 12.44 -8.48
N HIS A 56 15.15 12.09 -7.35
CA HIS A 56 15.97 10.89 -7.23
C HIS A 56 15.18 9.63 -7.62
N VAL A 57 15.69 8.88 -8.60
CA VAL A 57 15.12 7.61 -9.03
C VAL A 57 15.75 6.49 -8.20
N PRO A 58 14.97 5.72 -7.42
CA PRO A 58 15.51 4.62 -6.63
C PRO A 58 16.16 3.55 -7.52
N SER A 59 17.16 2.86 -6.98
CA SER A 59 17.78 1.72 -7.65
C SER A 59 16.82 0.52 -7.72
N GLU A 60 17.20 -0.51 -8.49
CA GLU A 60 16.43 -1.77 -8.54
C GLU A 60 16.38 -2.47 -7.18
N GLU A 61 17.49 -2.41 -6.45
CA GLU A 61 17.59 -2.99 -5.11
C GLU A 61 16.66 -2.27 -4.12
N ASP A 62 16.63 -0.94 -4.14
CA ASP A 62 15.73 -0.14 -3.29
C ASP A 62 14.25 -0.41 -3.59
N GLU A 63 13.93 -0.60 -4.87
CA GLU A 63 12.57 -0.94 -5.33
C GLU A 63 12.17 -2.34 -4.84
N ALA A 64 13.07 -3.32 -4.98
CA ALA A 64 12.85 -4.68 -4.50
C ALA A 64 12.63 -4.74 -2.98
N VAL A 65 13.44 -4.03 -2.19
CA VAL A 65 13.26 -3.94 -0.73
C VAL A 65 11.90 -3.32 -0.38
N ARG A 66 11.53 -2.23 -1.06
CA ARG A 66 10.26 -1.55 -0.83
C ARG A 66 9.07 -2.45 -1.15
N ASP A 67 9.13 -3.18 -2.26
CA ASP A 67 8.06 -4.07 -2.69
C ASP A 67 7.96 -5.31 -1.79
N TYR A 68 9.09 -5.82 -1.27
CA TYR A 68 9.10 -6.83 -0.23
C TYR A 68 8.38 -6.37 1.04
N LEU A 69 8.70 -5.17 1.55
CA LEU A 69 8.04 -4.61 2.74
C LEU A 69 6.53 -4.43 2.52
N ARG A 70 6.12 -3.92 1.35
CA ARG A 70 4.70 -3.80 0.99
C ARG A 70 3.99 -5.14 0.91
N SER A 71 4.65 -6.15 0.33
CA SER A 71 4.11 -7.50 0.26
C SER A 71 3.85 -8.06 1.66
N ARG A 72 4.81 -7.88 2.59
CA ARG A 72 4.67 -8.29 3.99
C ARG A 72 3.46 -7.63 4.66
N ASP A 73 3.29 -6.33 4.48
CA ASP A 73 2.18 -5.59 5.09
C ASP A 73 0.83 -5.97 4.48
N ASN A 74 0.77 -6.20 3.16
CA ASN A 74 -0.41 -6.74 2.49
C ASN A 74 -0.81 -8.11 3.04
N LEU A 75 0.15 -9.03 3.20
CA LEU A 75 -0.08 -10.36 3.78
C LEU A 75 -0.61 -10.25 5.22
N ARG A 76 -0.10 -9.30 6.01
CA ARG A 76 -0.58 -9.04 7.37
C ARG A 76 -2.05 -8.57 7.38
N LEU A 77 -2.41 -7.68 6.46
CA LEU A 77 -3.79 -7.21 6.30
C LEU A 77 -4.71 -8.34 5.85
N ASP A 78 -4.27 -9.18 4.92
CA ASP A 78 -5.05 -10.29 4.40
C ASP A 78 -5.26 -11.39 5.44
N LEU A 79 -4.27 -11.66 6.29
CA LEU A 79 -4.42 -12.52 7.46
C LEU A 79 -5.56 -12.00 8.37
N GLY A 80 -5.57 -10.70 8.66
CA GLY A 80 -6.63 -10.07 9.47
C GLY A 80 -8.01 -10.22 8.82
N ARG A 81 -8.11 -9.94 7.51
CA ARG A 81 -9.35 -10.10 6.72
C ARG A 81 -9.83 -11.55 6.72
N ASN A 82 -8.94 -12.52 6.51
CA ASN A 82 -9.29 -13.94 6.48
C ASN A 82 -9.74 -14.45 7.85
N ARG A 83 -9.10 -13.99 8.94
CA ARG A 83 -9.59 -14.26 10.31
C ARG A 83 -11.01 -13.73 10.50
N GLN A 84 -11.28 -12.49 10.13
CA GLN A 84 -12.61 -11.91 10.25
C GLN A 84 -13.65 -12.65 9.40
N ARG A 85 -13.31 -13.02 8.17
CA ARG A 85 -14.17 -13.84 7.29
C ARG A 85 -14.50 -15.18 7.94
N LEU A 86 -13.50 -15.87 8.49
CA LEU A 86 -13.69 -17.14 9.19
C LEU A 86 -14.56 -16.99 10.44
N MET A 87 -14.32 -15.96 11.26
CA MET A 87 -15.15 -15.70 12.44
C MET A 87 -16.62 -15.45 12.07
N LYS A 88 -16.86 -14.63 11.04
CA LYS A 88 -18.23 -14.39 10.53
C LYS A 88 -18.88 -15.67 9.99
N PHE A 89 -18.10 -16.52 9.31
CA PHE A 89 -18.59 -17.81 8.81
C PHE A 89 -19.00 -18.74 9.96
N LEU A 90 -18.16 -18.86 11.00
CA LEU A 90 -18.44 -19.70 12.16
C LEU A 90 -19.63 -19.21 12.97
N LEU A 91 -19.76 -17.89 13.13
CA LEU A 91 -20.93 -17.26 13.77
C LEU A 91 -22.23 -17.59 13.03
N ARG A 92 -22.21 -17.58 11.68
CA ARG A 92 -23.39 -17.98 10.87
C ARG A 92 -23.79 -19.44 11.05
N LYS A 93 -22.83 -20.31 11.40
CA LYS A 93 -23.06 -21.74 11.66
C LYS A 93 -23.40 -22.02 13.13
N ASP A 94 -23.59 -20.98 13.92
CA ASP A 94 -23.89 -21.04 15.37
C ASP A 94 -22.83 -21.78 16.20
N ILE A 95 -21.61 -21.89 15.64
CA ILE A 95 -20.46 -22.49 16.32
C ILE A 95 -19.84 -21.40 17.20
N ARG A 96 -20.08 -21.47 18.50
CA ARG A 96 -19.44 -20.59 19.50
C ARG A 96 -17.94 -20.87 19.55
N THR A 97 -17.17 -20.14 18.76
CA THR A 97 -15.72 -20.10 18.94
C THR A 97 -15.43 -19.38 20.26
N CYS A 98 -14.89 -20.10 21.24
CA CYS A 98 -14.34 -19.48 22.44
C CYS A 98 -13.37 -18.37 21.99
N PRO A 99 -13.55 -17.12 22.43
CA PRO A 99 -12.63 -16.05 22.04
C PRO A 99 -11.23 -16.47 22.48
N LYS A 100 -10.23 -16.25 21.63
CA LYS A 100 -8.84 -16.54 21.99
C LYS A 100 -8.57 -15.87 23.33
N ARG A 101 -8.29 -16.69 24.35
CA ARG A 101 -7.85 -16.26 25.68
C ARG A 101 -6.63 -15.39 25.47
N ASN A 102 -6.80 -14.07 25.55
CA ASN A 102 -5.68 -13.19 25.80
C ASN A 102 -5.16 -13.57 27.19
N SER A 103 -3.88 -13.83 27.31
CA SER A 103 -3.20 -14.16 28.56
C SER A 103 -3.20 -12.94 29.50
N MET A 104 -4.36 -12.54 30.03
CA MET A 104 -4.51 -11.77 31.25
C MET A 104 -5.99 -11.68 31.67
N THR A 105 -6.61 -12.82 31.97
CA THR A 105 -7.82 -12.87 32.81
C THR A 105 -7.87 -14.26 33.41
N LEU A 106 -7.11 -14.45 34.49
CA LEU A 106 -7.42 -15.48 35.46
C LEU A 106 -8.59 -14.97 36.30
N LEU A 107 -9.44 -15.92 36.69
CA LEU A 107 -10.63 -15.80 37.54
C LEU A 107 -11.86 -15.17 36.89
N SER A 108 -12.77 -16.03 36.40
CA SER A 108 -13.90 -16.49 37.24
C SER A 108 -14.91 -17.28 36.40
N LYS A 109 -15.40 -18.40 36.97
CA LYS A 109 -16.64 -19.14 36.63
C LYS A 109 -16.74 -19.67 35.18
N ASP A 110 -16.89 -20.97 34.94
CA ASP A 110 -17.92 -21.83 35.50
C ASP A 110 -17.50 -23.29 35.62
N ARG A 111 -17.88 -23.84 36.77
CA ARG A 111 -17.79 -25.24 37.14
C ARG A 111 -19.06 -25.92 36.62
N SER A 112 -19.06 -26.40 35.39
CA SER A 112 -20.09 -27.35 34.92
C SER A 112 -19.57 -28.25 33.82
N VAL A 113 -18.84 -29.28 34.25
CA VAL A 113 -18.66 -30.52 33.47
C VAL A 113 -18.67 -31.66 34.47
N ARG A 114 -19.89 -32.06 34.87
CA ARG A 114 -20.16 -33.39 35.43
C ARG A 114 -21.02 -34.11 34.40
N PHE A 115 -20.37 -34.67 33.39
CA PHE A 115 -21.00 -35.50 32.37
C PHE A 115 -20.12 -36.70 31.97
N TRP A 116 -19.01 -36.95 32.68
CA TRP A 116 -18.06 -38.02 32.35
C TRP A 116 -17.79 -39.01 33.49
N ASP A 117 -18.66 -39.11 34.48
CA ASP A 117 -18.58 -40.17 35.50
C ASP A 117 -19.81 -41.07 35.36
N THR A 118 -19.79 -41.90 34.31
CA THR A 118 -20.57 -43.14 34.25
C THR A 118 -19.56 -44.29 34.25
N LEU A 119 -19.10 -44.64 35.45
CA LEU A 119 -18.56 -45.94 35.86
C LEU A 119 -18.49 -45.96 37.39
#